data_AF-A0A820XE09-F1
#
_entry.id   AF-A0A820XE09-F1
#
_cell.length_a   1.000
_cell.length_b   1.000
_cell.length_c   1.000
_cell.angle_alpha   90.00
_cell.angle_beta   90.00
_cell.angle_gamma   90.00
#
_symmetry.space_group_name_H-M   'P 1'
#
loop_
_entity.id
_entity.type
_entity.pdbx_description
1 polymer ?
#
loop_
_entity_poly.entity_id
_entity_poly.type
_entity_poly.pdbx_seq_one_letter_code
_entity_poly.pdbx_strand_id
1 'polypeptide(L)'
;MAIDLDINTRLDEAQFLTNFDYSIDEWGAKTASQFGGYYDIWALRDKVVNYDCWYRAANIIIRLITLNRGVEAYISVHQKSIPPDHPLIPVDSAFGGTAIYQTKYINGCSYSGYQSHQTCEHVPFNLCVTRNKGQIFINPKFQVD
;
A
#
# COMPACT_ATOMS: atom_id res chain seq x y z
N MET A 1 18.91 -0.94 -3.38
CA MET A 1 17.47 -0.63 -3.23
C MET A 1 16.86 -0.53 -4.61
N ALA A 2 15.57 -0.79 -4.74
CA ALA A 2 14.79 -0.62 -5.96
C ALA A 2 13.65 0.35 -5.64
N ILE A 3 13.27 1.17 -6.61
CA ILE A 3 12.18 2.15 -6.45
C ILE A 3 11.11 1.79 -7.48
N ASP A 4 9.87 1.71 -7.02
CA ASP A 4 8.67 1.53 -7.83
C ASP A 4 7.86 2.84 -7.79
N LEU A 5 7.47 3.34 -8.96
CA LEU A 5 6.89 4.67 -9.16
C LEU A 5 5.79 4.60 -10.22
N ASP A 6 4.59 5.06 -9.85
CA ASP A 6 3.55 5.32 -10.83
C ASP A 6 3.94 6.50 -11.75
N ILE A 7 3.46 6.44 -12.99
CA ILE A 7 3.82 7.36 -14.08
C ILE A 7 3.53 8.85 -13.80
N ASN A 8 2.67 9.15 -12.82
CA ASN A 8 2.25 10.51 -12.48
C ASN A 8 2.69 10.95 -11.07
N THR A 9 3.43 10.11 -10.35
CA THR A 9 3.86 10.40 -8.98
C THR A 9 4.86 11.55 -8.98
N ARG A 10 4.55 12.60 -8.22
CA ARG A 10 5.48 13.70 -7.95
C ARG A 10 6.19 13.44 -6.63
N LEU A 11 7.52 13.37 -6.68
CA LEU A 11 8.34 13.18 -5.48
C LEU A 11 8.91 14.53 -5.03
N ASP A 12 8.70 14.84 -3.75
CA ASP A 12 9.47 15.86 -3.06
C ASP A 12 10.75 15.22 -2.49
N GLU A 13 11.91 15.85 -2.74
CA GLU A 13 13.20 15.32 -2.32
C GLU A 13 13.31 15.21 -0.79
N ALA A 14 12.87 16.23 -0.06
CA ALA A 14 12.96 16.23 1.40
C ALA A 14 12.09 15.13 2.01
N GLN A 15 10.89 14.93 1.49
CA GLN A 15 9.99 13.86 1.91
C GLN A 15 10.52 12.47 1.54
N PHE A 16 11.10 12.30 0.35
CA PHE A 16 11.75 11.07 -0.06
C PHE A 16 12.90 10.70 0.88
N LEU A 17 13.73 11.69 1.26
CA LEU A 17 14.87 11.48 2.15
C LEU A 17 14.47 10.99 3.54
N THR A 18 13.26 11.28 4.02
CA THR A 18 12.78 10.79 5.34
C THR A 18 12.70 9.26 5.43
N ASN A 19 12.71 8.54 4.30
CA ASN A 19 12.78 7.08 4.30
C ASN A 19 14.11 6.55 4.86
N PHE A 20 15.15 7.40 4.87
CA PHE A 20 16.49 7.08 5.37
C PHE A 20 16.77 7.62 6.77
N ASP A 21 15.78 8.23 7.43
CA ASP A 21 15.85 8.57 8.87
C ASP A 21 15.86 7.32 9.78
N TYR A 22 15.63 6.14 9.18
CA TYR A 22 15.56 4.85 9.85
C TYR A 22 16.69 3.93 9.38
N SER A 23 17.11 3.00 10.24
CA SER A 23 18.17 2.06 9.88
C SER A 23 17.71 1.15 8.73
N ILE A 24 18.60 0.89 7.77
CA ILE A 24 18.33 0.01 6.64
C ILE A 24 18.06 -1.44 7.08
N ASP A 25 18.41 -1.84 8.30
CA ASP A 25 18.11 -3.19 8.78
C ASP A 25 16.72 -3.32 9.43
N GLU A 26 15.96 -2.22 9.55
CA GLU A 26 14.66 -2.18 10.23
C GLU A 26 13.46 -2.31 9.28
N TRP A 27 13.66 -2.35 7.97
CA TRP A 27 12.57 -2.38 7.00
C TRP A 27 12.92 -3.19 5.75
N GLY A 28 11.91 -3.71 5.08
CA GLY A 28 12.02 -4.31 3.75
C GLY A 28 11.45 -3.42 2.65
N ALA A 29 10.40 -2.65 2.96
CA ALA A 29 9.90 -1.60 2.09
C ALA A 29 9.39 -0.38 2.87
N LYS A 30 9.49 0.81 2.25
CA LYS A 30 8.78 2.03 2.65
C LYS A 30 7.87 2.46 1.51
N THR A 31 6.60 2.64 1.82
CA THR A 31 5.56 3.03 0.86
C THR A 31 5.09 4.44 1.19
N ALA A 32 4.66 5.17 0.18
CA ALA A 32 4.21 6.53 0.37
C ALA A 32 2.82 6.60 1.01
N SER A 33 2.55 7.76 1.61
CA SER A 33 1.22 8.22 1.97
C SER A 33 0.78 9.34 1.02
N GLN A 34 -0.40 9.94 1.23
CA GLN A 34 -0.90 11.00 0.35
C GLN A 34 -1.33 12.24 1.12
N PHE A 35 -1.37 13.36 0.41
CA PHE A 35 -2.04 14.56 0.88
C PHE A 35 -3.55 14.31 0.95
N GLY A 36 -4.10 14.32 2.16
CA GLY A 36 -5.50 13.96 2.39
C GLY A 36 -5.64 12.50 2.82
N GLY A 37 -6.68 11.81 2.35
CA GLY A 37 -6.95 10.42 2.74
C GLY A 37 -6.09 9.44 1.95
N TYR A 38 -5.55 8.41 2.62
CA TYR A 38 -4.77 7.36 1.94
C TYR A 38 -5.65 6.64 0.90
N TYR A 39 -5.35 6.81 -0.39
CA TYR A 39 -6.32 6.43 -1.44
C TYR A 39 -6.24 4.95 -1.82
N ASP A 40 -5.05 4.36 -1.75
CA ASP A 40 -4.74 3.06 -2.36
C ASP A 40 -5.11 1.87 -1.45
N ILE A 41 -6.41 1.78 -1.14
CA ILE A 41 -6.97 0.69 -0.34
C ILE A 41 -6.87 -0.65 -1.06
N TRP A 42 -6.73 -0.65 -2.39
CA TRP A 42 -6.64 -1.90 -3.15
C TRP A 42 -5.32 -2.63 -2.89
N ALA A 43 -4.21 -1.89 -2.79
CA ALA A 43 -2.92 -2.42 -2.40
C ALA A 43 -2.77 -2.67 -0.89
N LEU A 44 -3.58 -2.01 -0.05
CA LEU A 44 -3.46 -2.10 1.42
C LEU A 44 -3.80 -3.49 1.94
N ARG A 45 -2.90 -4.11 2.71
CA ARG A 45 -3.20 -5.27 3.55
C ARG A 45 -2.68 -5.04 4.97
N ASP A 46 -3.57 -5.14 5.94
CA ASP A 46 -3.25 -5.09 7.37
C ASP A 46 -4.27 -5.92 8.17
N LYS A 47 -4.29 -5.75 9.50
CA LYS A 47 -5.23 -6.46 10.38
C LYS A 47 -6.70 -6.14 10.12
N VAL A 48 -7.00 -4.98 9.55
CA VAL A 48 -8.36 -4.45 9.32
C VAL A 48 -8.79 -4.71 7.87
N VAL A 49 -7.94 -4.35 6.91
CA VAL A 49 -8.12 -4.55 5.47
C VAL A 49 -7.33 -5.78 5.05
N ASN A 50 -7.77 -6.97 5.46
CA ASN A 50 -7.14 -8.25 5.09
C ASN A 50 -7.81 -8.93 3.89
N TYR A 51 -8.51 -8.16 3.06
CA TYR A 51 -9.33 -8.64 1.95
C TYR A 51 -9.15 -7.76 0.71
N ASP A 52 -9.59 -8.24 -0.44
CA ASP A 52 -9.70 -7.41 -1.64
C ASP A 52 -10.95 -6.53 -1.58
N CYS A 53 -10.75 -5.22 -1.45
CA CYS A 53 -11.83 -4.26 -1.24
C CYS A 53 -12.79 -4.15 -2.43
N TRP A 54 -12.28 -4.24 -3.67
CA TRP A 54 -13.11 -4.15 -4.88
C TRP A 54 -13.91 -5.42 -5.12
N TYR A 55 -13.32 -6.59 -4.85
CA TYR A 55 -14.05 -7.85 -4.86
C TYR A 55 -15.20 -7.83 -3.84
N ARG A 56 -14.98 -7.32 -2.62
CA ARG A 56 -16.05 -7.19 -1.60
C ARG A 56 -17.12 -6.18 -2.00
N ALA A 57 -16.72 -5.02 -2.50
CA ALA A 57 -17.66 -4.01 -3.00
C ALA A 57 -18.53 -4.56 -4.14
N ALA A 58 -17.94 -5.22 -5.14
CA ALA A 58 -18.65 -5.80 -6.27
C ALA A 58 -19.63 -6.91 -5.87
N ASN A 59 -19.24 -7.77 -4.93
CA ASN A 59 -20.11 -8.87 -4.46
C ASN A 59 -21.32 -8.36 -3.65
N ILE A 60 -21.24 -7.20 -3.00
CA ILE A 60 -22.39 -6.57 -2.36
C ILE A 60 -23.39 -6.00 -3.37
N ILE A 61 -22.92 -5.46 -4.50
CA ILE A 61 -23.79 -4.92 -5.56
C ILE A 61 -24.74 -6.00 -6.07
N ILE A 62 -24.21 -7.21 -6.27
CA ILE A 62 -24.97 -8.38 -6.70
C ILE A 62 -26.05 -8.75 -5.66
N ARG A 63 -25.88 -8.34 -4.39
CA ARG A 63 -26.71 -8.72 -3.24
C ARG A 63 -27.53 -7.58 -2.63
N LEU A 64 -28.06 -6.65 -3.43
CA LEU A 64 -29.17 -5.71 -3.08
C LEU A 64 -28.78 -4.26 -2.70
N ILE A 65 -27.56 -3.78 -2.97
CA ILE A 65 -27.15 -2.39 -2.67
C ILE A 65 -26.56 -1.68 -3.90
N THR A 66 -26.69 -0.35 -3.99
CA THR A 66 -26.04 0.46 -5.03
C THR A 66 -24.50 0.42 -4.90
N LEU A 67 -23.80 0.53 -6.04
CA LEU A 67 -22.32 0.59 -6.11
C LEU A 67 -21.71 1.56 -5.10
N ASN A 68 -22.29 2.75 -4.95
CA ASN A 68 -21.79 3.79 -4.04
C ASN A 68 -21.70 3.31 -2.58
N ARG A 69 -22.69 2.57 -2.09
CA ARG A 69 -22.67 2.05 -0.72
C ARG A 69 -21.64 0.93 -0.52
N GLY A 70 -21.38 0.13 -1.56
CA GLY A 70 -20.31 -0.87 -1.54
C GLY A 70 -18.93 -0.22 -1.45
N VAL A 71 -18.72 0.84 -2.21
CA VAL A 71 -17.49 1.66 -2.16
C VAL A 71 -17.33 2.31 -0.79
N GLU A 72 -18.38 2.94 -0.26
CA GLU A 72 -18.32 3.56 1.07
C GLU A 72 -17.94 2.55 2.17
N ALA A 73 -18.56 1.37 2.16
CA ALA A 73 -18.41 0.37 3.20
C ALA A 73 -17.06 -0.36 3.21
N TYR A 74 -16.38 -0.47 2.06
CA TYR A 74 -15.14 -1.25 1.95
C TYR A 74 -13.92 -0.47 1.49
N ILE A 75 -14.11 0.75 1.00
CA ILE A 75 -13.02 1.56 0.43
C ILE A 75 -12.97 2.88 1.18
N SER A 76 -13.98 3.74 1.03
CA SER A 76 -13.95 5.09 1.61
C SER A 76 -13.83 5.10 3.13
N VAL A 77 -14.40 4.10 3.82
CA VAL A 77 -14.25 3.97 5.28
C VAL A 77 -12.78 3.86 5.73
N HIS A 78 -11.88 3.34 4.87
CA HIS A 78 -10.46 3.17 5.17
C HIS A 78 -9.56 4.27 4.59
N GLN A 79 -10.10 5.16 3.75
CA GLN A 79 -9.37 6.31 3.19
C GLN A 79 -9.19 7.42 4.23
N LYS A 80 -8.37 7.15 5.24
CA LYS A 80 -8.11 8.05 6.37
C LYS A 80 -6.94 8.97 6.08
N SER A 81 -7.02 10.21 6.56
CA SER A 81 -5.87 11.09 6.56
C SER A 81 -4.85 10.65 7.59
N ILE A 82 -3.59 10.62 7.17
CA ILE A 82 -2.46 10.21 8.00
C ILE A 82 -1.61 11.46 8.26
N PRO A 83 -1.53 11.94 9.52
CA PRO A 83 -0.67 13.07 9.86
C PRO A 83 0.80 12.78 9.53
N PRO A 84 1.56 13.73 8.94
CA PRO A 84 2.98 13.50 8.60
C PRO A 84 3.87 13.21 9.82
N ASP A 85 3.48 13.65 11.01
CA ASP A 85 4.17 13.38 12.27
C ASP A 85 3.81 12.02 12.89
N HIS A 86 2.90 11.26 12.29
CA HIS A 86 2.54 9.93 12.74
C HIS A 86 3.75 8.97 12.61
N PRO A 87 3.95 8.05 13.58
CA PRO A 87 4.95 6.99 13.44
C PRO A 87 4.75 6.13 12.19
N LEU A 88 5.79 5.41 11.77
CA LEU A 88 5.69 4.40 10.72
C LEU A 88 4.53 3.43 11.00
N ILE A 89 3.74 3.14 9.97
CA ILE A 89 2.57 2.27 10.09
C ILE A 89 2.93 0.90 9.51
N PRO A 90 3.04 -0.16 10.32
CA PRO A 90 3.35 -1.50 9.83
C PRO A 90 2.15 -2.08 9.08
N VAL A 91 2.41 -2.65 7.91
CA VAL A 91 1.40 -3.27 7.04
C VAL A 91 1.98 -4.54 6.39
N ASP A 92 1.11 -5.41 5.91
CA ASP A 92 1.49 -6.57 5.10
C ASP A 92 1.65 -6.19 3.61
N SER A 93 0.95 -5.14 3.17
CA SER A 93 1.07 -4.57 1.83
C SER A 93 0.56 -3.13 1.81
N ALA A 94 1.22 -2.27 1.04
CA ALA A 94 0.78 -0.93 0.67
C ALA A 94 1.57 -0.50 -0.58
N PHE A 95 1.13 0.56 -1.24
CA PHE A 95 1.88 1.13 -2.35
C PHE A 95 1.71 2.65 -2.39
N GLY A 96 0.50 3.13 -2.69
CA GLY A 96 0.20 4.56 -2.57
C GLY A 96 0.99 5.43 -3.57
N GLY A 97 1.21 4.90 -4.77
CA GLY A 97 1.86 5.60 -5.90
C GLY A 97 3.39 5.49 -5.93
N THR A 98 4.04 5.13 -4.81
CA THR A 98 5.47 4.82 -4.82
C THR A 98 5.92 3.98 -3.62
N ALA A 99 6.93 3.15 -3.85
CA ALA A 99 7.58 2.38 -2.81
C ALA A 99 9.09 2.22 -3.05
N ILE A 100 9.85 2.25 -1.96
CA ILE A 100 11.27 1.92 -1.92
C ILE A 100 11.42 0.54 -1.30
N TYR A 101 12.01 -0.37 -2.05
CA TYR A 101 12.27 -1.74 -1.62
C TYR A 101 13.76 -1.99 -1.42
N GLN A 102 14.09 -2.78 -0.41
CA GLN A 102 15.43 -3.34 -0.33
C GLN A 102 15.54 -4.57 -1.22
N THR A 103 16.57 -4.57 -2.05
CA THR A 103 16.78 -5.59 -3.07
C THR A 103 16.95 -6.99 -2.48
N LYS A 104 17.46 -7.12 -1.24
CA LYS A 104 17.58 -8.40 -0.54
C LYS A 104 16.23 -9.10 -0.29
N TYR A 105 15.12 -8.35 -0.19
CA TYR A 105 13.81 -8.93 0.11
C TYR A 105 12.90 -9.13 -1.11
N ILE A 106 13.24 -8.57 -2.27
CA ILE A 106 12.42 -8.71 -3.49
C ILE A 106 12.84 -9.87 -4.38
N ASN A 107 13.89 -10.61 -4.02
CA ASN A 107 14.38 -11.73 -4.81
C ASN A 107 13.29 -12.82 -4.96
N GLY A 108 12.94 -13.15 -6.20
CA GLY A 108 11.88 -14.10 -6.52
C GLY A 108 10.45 -13.57 -6.35
N CYS A 109 10.27 -12.28 -6.05
CA CYS A 109 8.96 -11.66 -5.97
C CYS A 109 8.50 -11.16 -7.34
N SER A 110 7.20 -11.35 -7.63
CA SER A 110 6.59 -10.95 -8.90
C SER A 110 5.24 -10.29 -8.65
N TYR A 111 4.96 -9.26 -9.43
CA TYR A 111 3.64 -8.65 -9.53
C TYR A 111 2.67 -9.64 -10.16
N SER A 112 1.45 -9.71 -9.63
CA SER A 112 0.37 -10.53 -10.21
C SER A 112 -1.00 -9.92 -9.94
N GLY A 113 -1.65 -9.39 -10.98
CA GLY A 113 -3.00 -8.82 -10.87
C GLY A 113 -4.12 -9.85 -10.73
N TYR A 114 -3.78 -11.14 -10.54
CA TYR A 114 -4.73 -12.23 -10.50
C TYR A 114 -4.32 -13.32 -9.52
N GLN A 115 -5.30 -13.80 -8.74
CA GLN A 115 -5.20 -15.02 -7.93
C GLN A 115 -6.38 -15.94 -8.24
N SER A 116 -7.45 -15.88 -7.43
CA SER A 116 -8.76 -16.50 -7.73
C SER A 116 -9.74 -15.51 -8.37
N HIS A 117 -9.43 -14.21 -8.26
CA HIS A 117 -10.10 -13.08 -8.88
C HIS A 117 -9.05 -12.00 -9.19
N GLN A 118 -9.45 -10.93 -9.89
CA GLN A 118 -8.60 -9.75 -10.07
C GLN A 118 -8.25 -9.14 -8.71
N THR A 119 -6.98 -8.83 -8.50
CA THR A 119 -6.44 -8.21 -7.27
C THR A 119 -5.41 -7.17 -7.67
N CYS A 120 -5.10 -6.25 -6.77
CA CYS A 120 -3.94 -5.38 -6.94
C CYS A 120 -2.67 -6.23 -7.00
N GLU A 121 -1.84 -5.97 -7.99
CA GLU A 121 -0.61 -6.68 -8.31
C GLU A 121 0.49 -6.48 -7.27
N HIS A 122 0.49 -5.35 -6.56
CA HIS A 122 1.41 -5.09 -5.44
C HIS A 122 1.13 -6.00 -4.25
N VAL A 123 -0.09 -6.49 -4.05
CA VAL A 123 -0.42 -7.35 -2.91
C VAL A 123 0.40 -8.65 -2.91
N PRO A 124 0.37 -9.50 -3.96
CA PRO A 124 1.20 -10.70 -3.97
C PRO A 124 2.70 -10.40 -3.97
N PHE A 125 3.14 -9.29 -4.58
CA PHE A 125 4.54 -8.85 -4.54
C PHE A 125 4.99 -8.54 -3.12
N ASN A 126 4.25 -7.69 -2.40
CA ASN A 126 4.52 -7.29 -1.03
C ASN A 126 4.45 -8.47 -0.04
N LEU A 127 3.47 -9.36 -0.21
CA LEU A 127 3.42 -10.59 0.60
C LEU A 127 4.65 -11.48 0.38
N CYS A 128 5.25 -11.48 -0.81
CA CYS A 128 6.53 -12.16 -1.04
C CYS A 128 7.67 -11.46 -0.28
N VAL A 129 7.73 -10.13 -0.28
CA VAL A 129 8.70 -9.35 0.53
C VAL A 129 8.59 -9.71 2.02
N THR A 130 7.37 -9.80 2.56
CA THR A 130 7.12 -10.23 3.95
C THR A 130 7.54 -11.68 4.20
N ARG A 131 7.28 -12.60 3.25
CA ARG A 131 7.77 -14.00 3.34
C ARG A 131 9.29 -14.07 3.39
N ASN A 132 9.96 -13.18 2.65
CA ASN A 132 11.41 -12.99 2.67
C ASN A 132 11.91 -12.26 3.93
N LYS A 133 11.05 -12.04 4.93
CA LYS A 133 11.32 -11.37 6.22
C LYS A 133 11.51 -9.86 6.13
N GLY A 134 11.16 -9.24 5.01
CA GLY A 134 11.10 -7.78 4.89
C GLY A 134 9.85 -7.22 5.55
N GLN A 135 10.00 -6.23 6.43
CA GLN A 135 8.86 -5.52 7.03
C GLN A 135 8.43 -4.33 6.15
N ILE A 136 7.13 -4.19 5.90
CA ILE A 136 6.61 -3.11 5.05
C ILE A 136 5.97 -2.06 5.94
N PHE A 137 6.26 -0.80 5.64
CA PHE A 137 5.68 0.33 6.33
C PHE A 137 5.13 1.36 5.36
N ILE A 138 4.02 2.00 5.73
CA ILE A 138 3.66 3.32 5.20
C ILE A 138 4.48 4.33 5.99
N ASN A 139 5.20 5.22 5.29
CA ASN A 139 5.91 6.34 5.90
C ASN A 139 5.05 7.62 5.78
N PRO A 140 4.45 8.12 6.87
CA PRO A 140 3.59 9.30 6.83
C PRO A 140 4.28 10.58 6.36
N LYS A 141 5.61 10.68 6.52
CA LYS A 141 6.40 11.82 6.03
C LYS A 141 6.72 11.75 4.54
N PHE A 142 6.63 10.56 3.95
CA PHE A 142 6.84 10.35 2.52
C PHE A 142 5.50 10.49 1.80
N GLN A 143 5.08 11.73 1.54
CA GLN A 143 3.82 12.01 0.88
C GLN A 143 4.01 12.18 -0.62
N VAL A 144 3.01 11.79 -1.39
CA VAL A 144 2.96 12.03 -2.84
C VAL A 144 1.58 12.55 -3.26
N ASP A 145 1.56 13.27 -4.37
CA ASP A 145 0.38 13.89 -5.00
C ASP A 145 -0.25 12.97 -6.06
#